data_AF-A0A4U9U475-F1
#
_entry.id   AF-A0A4U9U475-F1
#
_cell.length_a   1.000
_cell.length_b   1.000
_cell.length_c   1.000
_cell.angle_alpha   90.00
_cell.angle_beta   90.00
_cell.angle_gamma   90.00
#
_symmetry.space_group_name_H-M   'P 1'
#
loop_
_entity.id
_entity.type
_entity.pdbx_description
1 polymer ?
#
loop_
_entity_poly.entity_id
_entity_poly.type
_entity_poly.pdbx_seq_one_letter_code
_entity_poly.pdbx_strand_id
1 'polypeptide(L)'
;MNYADNQIKLKGPKAWSNLNTKRYRRLPGRLSDGGPPRRGDADKMKMRGQNRYTILENGTFTSCLPGDDSWSVVGSEVIHDREEEVAEVWNARFKIGKVPVFYSPYLQLPVGNKRRSGFLIPNAKYGSNNGFEFMLPYYWNIAPNFDATITPHYMTNRGLQWQNEFRYLLQPGLGTMAFDWLPSDREYEKDHGDVDDSKRWLFYWGHNGVMNQVWRFNVDYTKVSDPYYFTDLDSKYGSTTDGYATQKFSVGYADENWDATLASKQFQIFSGAGNQNAYRAQPQLDLNYYKSDIGPFDFPHLRPGCQLYQRQPE
;
A
#
# COMPACT_ATOMS: atom_id res chain seq x y z
N MET A 1 -21.77 -37.13 14.86
CA MET A 1 -22.19 -36.09 15.82
C MET A 1 -22.28 -34.74 15.12
N ASN A 2 -23.31 -33.97 15.43
CA ASN A 2 -23.49 -32.59 14.96
C ASN A 2 -23.47 -31.66 16.19
N TYR A 3 -22.70 -30.59 16.14
CA TYR A 3 -22.68 -29.53 17.16
C TYR A 3 -22.85 -28.20 16.45
N ALA A 4 -23.67 -27.33 17.00
CA ALA A 4 -23.85 -25.99 16.50
C ALA A 4 -23.95 -25.04 17.69
N ASP A 5 -23.23 -23.93 17.60
CA ASP A 5 -23.49 -22.75 18.41
C ASP A 5 -23.68 -21.53 17.48
N ASN A 6 -23.76 -20.34 18.06
CA ASN A 6 -23.99 -19.10 17.33
C ASN A 6 -22.79 -18.69 16.45
N GLN A 7 -21.63 -19.35 16.59
CA GLN A 7 -20.39 -19.03 15.88
C GLN A 7 -19.88 -20.18 14.99
N ILE A 8 -20.17 -21.45 15.30
CA ILE A 8 -19.59 -22.57 14.56
C ILE A 8 -20.56 -23.75 14.48
N LYS A 9 -20.70 -24.32 13.28
CA LYS A 9 -21.41 -25.60 13.03
C LYS A 9 -20.46 -26.74 12.73
N LEU A 10 -20.09 -27.53 13.74
CA LEU A 10 -19.19 -28.67 13.63
C LEU A 10 -19.93 -29.99 13.32
N LYS A 11 -19.38 -30.79 12.40
CA LYS A 11 -19.79 -32.19 12.14
C LYS A 11 -18.59 -33.11 12.30
N GLY A 12 -18.79 -34.39 12.63
CA GLY A 12 -17.67 -35.35 12.69
C GLY A 12 -18.04 -36.71 13.32
N PRO A 13 -17.21 -37.75 13.12
CA PRO A 13 -17.48 -39.11 13.60
C PRO A 13 -17.29 -39.27 15.12
N LYS A 14 -16.36 -38.54 15.74
CA LYS A 14 -16.04 -38.67 17.17
C LYS A 14 -15.78 -37.29 17.78
N ALA A 15 -16.27 -37.06 19.00
CA ALA A 15 -16.02 -35.82 19.75
C ALA A 15 -15.64 -36.10 21.19
N TRP A 16 -14.70 -35.31 21.70
CA TRP A 16 -14.34 -35.27 23.11
C TRP A 16 -14.45 -33.83 23.61
N SER A 17 -15.03 -33.62 24.78
CA SER A 17 -15.20 -32.32 25.42
C SER A 17 -14.84 -32.43 26.90
N ASN A 18 -14.05 -31.47 27.40
CA ASN A 18 -13.87 -31.25 28.82
C ASN A 18 -14.49 -29.89 29.18
N LEU A 19 -15.61 -29.93 29.90
CA LEU A 19 -16.44 -28.75 30.22
C LEU A 19 -15.79 -27.83 31.28
N ASN A 20 -14.87 -28.36 32.10
CA ASN A 20 -14.16 -27.57 33.12
C ASN A 20 -13.08 -26.67 32.51
N THR A 21 -12.50 -27.07 31.37
CA THR A 21 -11.44 -26.30 30.66
C THR A 21 -11.86 -25.86 29.25
N LYS A 22 -13.11 -26.13 28.85
CA LYS A 22 -13.69 -25.96 27.51
C LYS A 22 -12.79 -26.51 26.37
N ARG A 23 -12.11 -27.64 26.58
CA ARG A 23 -11.27 -28.29 25.55
C ARG A 23 -12.11 -29.23 24.70
N TYR A 24 -12.05 -29.09 23.39
CA TYR A 24 -12.67 -30.00 22.44
C TYR A 24 -11.62 -30.68 21.56
N ARG A 25 -11.80 -31.96 21.19
CA ARG A 25 -10.97 -32.68 20.21
C ARG A 25 -11.90 -33.41 19.24
N ARG A 26 -11.84 -33.11 17.94
CA ARG A 26 -12.64 -33.78 16.88
C ARG A 26 -11.81 -34.02 15.62
N LEU A 27 -12.17 -35.05 14.84
CA LEU A 27 -11.84 -35.17 13.41
C LEU A 27 -13.13 -34.94 12.57
N PRO A 28 -13.04 -34.86 11.23
CA PRO A 28 -13.17 -33.67 10.37
C PRO A 28 -14.56 -33.02 10.37
N GLY A 29 -14.62 -31.68 10.28
CA GLY A 29 -15.86 -30.91 10.43
C GLY A 29 -15.83 -29.48 9.90
N ARG A 30 -16.95 -29.07 9.28
CA ARG A 30 -17.17 -27.72 8.72
C ARG A 30 -17.13 -26.64 9.80
N LEU A 31 -16.61 -25.46 9.44
CA LEU A 31 -16.80 -24.20 10.18
C LEU A 31 -17.87 -23.38 9.44
N SER A 32 -18.67 -22.59 10.14
CA SER A 32 -19.53 -21.55 9.55
C SER A 32 -19.78 -20.52 10.65
N ASP A 33 -19.06 -19.40 10.58
CA ASP A 33 -19.16 -18.27 11.53
C ASP A 33 -19.95 -17.14 10.87
N GLY A 34 -20.67 -16.33 11.66
CA GLY A 34 -21.67 -15.34 11.24
C GLY A 34 -21.17 -14.14 10.43
N GLY A 35 -20.01 -14.25 9.79
CA GLY A 35 -19.47 -13.33 8.78
C GLY A 35 -19.55 -13.93 7.36
N PRO A 36 -18.70 -13.48 6.41
CA PRO A 36 -18.63 -14.09 5.08
C PRO A 36 -18.46 -15.62 5.21
N PRO A 37 -19.11 -16.44 4.37
CA PRO A 37 -19.12 -17.88 4.53
C PRO A 37 -17.70 -18.46 4.49
N ARG A 38 -17.17 -18.78 5.66
CA ARG A 38 -15.87 -19.44 5.83
C ARG A 38 -16.11 -20.90 6.16
N ARG A 39 -15.54 -21.81 5.37
CA ARG A 39 -15.60 -23.25 5.61
C ARG A 39 -14.20 -23.84 5.60
N GLY A 40 -14.08 -24.98 6.26
CA GLY A 40 -12.83 -25.72 6.30
C GLY A 40 -13.06 -27.17 6.65
N ASP A 41 -12.03 -27.96 6.46
CA ASP A 41 -11.97 -29.35 6.91
C ASP A 41 -10.61 -29.59 7.58
N ALA A 42 -10.51 -30.50 8.53
CA ALA A 42 -9.26 -30.77 9.22
C ALA A 42 -9.23 -32.18 9.77
N ASP A 43 -8.05 -32.81 9.77
CA ASP A 43 -7.91 -34.08 10.46
C ASP A 43 -8.24 -33.89 11.93
N LYS A 44 -7.66 -32.93 12.66
CA LYS A 44 -8.07 -32.70 14.05
C LYS A 44 -8.35 -31.24 14.33
N MET A 45 -9.52 -30.95 14.86
CA MET A 45 -9.88 -29.66 15.40
C MET A 45 -9.84 -29.68 16.93
N LYS A 46 -9.16 -28.68 17.51
CA LYS A 46 -9.09 -28.44 18.94
C LYS A 46 -9.53 -27.02 19.26
N MET A 47 -10.24 -26.84 20.37
CA MET A 47 -10.47 -25.52 20.95
C MET A 47 -9.73 -25.43 22.28
N ARG A 48 -9.02 -24.32 22.52
CA ARG A 48 -8.23 -24.07 23.73
C ARG A 48 -8.43 -22.64 24.23
N GLY A 49 -8.06 -22.40 25.49
CA GLY A 49 -8.08 -21.07 26.12
C GLY A 49 -9.49 -20.48 26.17
N GLN A 50 -10.45 -21.19 26.78
CA GLN A 50 -11.84 -20.73 26.89
C GLN A 50 -12.50 -20.32 25.55
N ASN A 51 -12.22 -21.08 24.48
CA ASN A 51 -12.66 -20.81 23.10
C ASN A 51 -11.93 -19.64 22.39
N ARG A 52 -10.82 -19.12 22.91
CA ARG A 52 -9.99 -18.13 22.18
C ARG A 52 -9.29 -18.74 20.97
N TYR A 53 -8.65 -19.90 21.15
CA TYR A 53 -7.84 -20.55 20.12
C TYR A 53 -8.59 -21.70 19.47
N THR A 54 -8.66 -21.69 18.13
CA THR A 54 -9.11 -22.82 17.31
C THR A 54 -7.93 -23.37 16.54
N ILE A 55 -7.52 -24.60 16.82
CA ILE A 55 -6.36 -25.26 16.23
C ILE A 55 -6.85 -26.38 15.30
N LEU A 56 -6.37 -26.40 14.06
CA LEU A 56 -6.68 -27.39 13.04
C LEU A 56 -5.37 -28.09 12.64
N GLU A 57 -5.23 -29.37 12.95
CA GLU A 57 -4.15 -30.22 12.43
C GLU A 57 -4.56 -30.73 11.05
N ASN A 58 -3.69 -30.57 10.05
CA ASN A 58 -3.95 -30.83 8.63
C ASN A 58 -5.25 -30.16 8.15
N GLY A 59 -5.35 -28.86 8.41
CA GLY A 59 -6.52 -28.05 8.11
C GLY A 59 -6.51 -27.51 6.68
N THR A 60 -7.70 -27.45 6.08
CA THR A 60 -8.02 -26.73 4.85
C THR A 60 -8.99 -25.60 5.17
N PHE A 61 -8.79 -24.43 4.60
CA PHE A 61 -9.63 -23.24 4.77
C PHE A 61 -9.98 -22.61 3.41
N THR A 62 -11.23 -22.21 3.23
CA THR A 62 -11.71 -21.45 2.06
C THR A 62 -12.89 -20.55 2.44
N SER A 63 -13.00 -19.39 1.80
CA SER A 63 -14.19 -18.52 1.89
C SER A 63 -15.19 -18.75 0.76
N CYS A 64 -14.97 -19.74 -0.13
CA CYS A 64 -15.91 -20.08 -1.19
C CYS A 64 -17.16 -20.76 -0.61
N LEU A 65 -18.29 -20.52 -1.27
CA LEU A 65 -19.56 -21.16 -0.94
C LEU A 65 -19.49 -22.69 -1.12
N PRO A 66 -20.37 -23.46 -0.45
CA PRO A 66 -20.47 -24.89 -0.70
C PRO A 66 -20.77 -25.18 -2.18
N GLY A 67 -19.96 -26.03 -2.80
CA GLY A 67 -20.05 -26.36 -4.23
C GLY A 67 -19.03 -25.62 -5.11
N ASP A 68 -18.37 -24.60 -4.57
CA ASP A 68 -17.27 -23.89 -5.24
C ASP A 68 -15.94 -24.13 -4.51
N ASP A 69 -14.98 -24.69 -5.23
CA ASP A 69 -13.61 -24.96 -4.77
C ASP A 69 -12.56 -24.10 -5.51
N SER A 70 -12.93 -22.93 -6.00
CA SER A 70 -12.05 -22.03 -6.78
C SER A 70 -10.71 -21.77 -6.11
N TRP A 71 -10.67 -21.62 -4.78
CA TRP A 71 -9.41 -21.54 -4.04
C TRP A 71 -9.51 -22.14 -2.63
N SER A 72 -8.37 -22.58 -2.09
CA SER A 72 -8.24 -23.01 -0.69
C SER A 72 -6.80 -22.86 -0.17
N VAL A 73 -6.66 -22.70 1.14
CA VAL A 73 -5.37 -22.76 1.85
C VAL A 73 -5.32 -24.03 2.67
N VAL A 74 -4.24 -24.81 2.52
CA VAL A 74 -4.00 -26.04 3.29
C VAL A 74 -2.76 -25.84 4.16
N GLY A 75 -2.85 -26.16 5.44
CA GLY A 75 -1.74 -26.10 6.39
C GLY A 75 -1.61 -27.37 7.19
N SER A 76 -0.37 -27.71 7.56
CA SER A 76 -0.10 -28.80 8.51
C SER A 76 -0.64 -28.48 9.91
N GLU A 77 -0.58 -27.21 10.29
CA GLU A 77 -1.18 -26.68 11.53
C GLU A 77 -1.75 -25.29 11.23
N VAL A 78 -3.02 -25.10 11.55
CA VAL A 78 -3.70 -23.80 11.42
C VAL A 78 -4.20 -23.38 12.80
N ILE A 79 -3.78 -22.21 13.26
CA ILE A 79 -4.16 -21.65 14.56
C ILE A 79 -4.92 -20.37 14.32
N HIS A 80 -6.20 -20.35 14.65
CA HIS A 80 -7.03 -19.15 14.65
C HIS A 80 -7.12 -18.60 16.07
N ASP A 81 -6.56 -17.41 16.31
CA ASP A 81 -6.72 -16.63 17.53
C ASP A 81 -7.80 -15.57 17.31
N ARG A 82 -8.89 -15.67 18.09
CA ARG A 82 -10.05 -14.79 17.97
C ARG A 82 -9.84 -13.40 18.56
N GLU A 83 -9.01 -13.26 19.60
CA GLU A 83 -8.75 -11.95 20.22
C GLU A 83 -7.78 -11.15 19.35
N GLU A 84 -6.79 -11.82 18.79
CA GLU A 84 -5.81 -11.24 17.89
C GLU A 84 -6.31 -11.12 16.44
N GLU A 85 -7.47 -11.70 16.13
CA GLU A 85 -8.09 -11.74 14.80
C GLU A 85 -7.13 -12.22 13.70
N VAL A 86 -6.36 -13.27 14.00
CA VAL A 86 -5.34 -13.84 13.09
C VAL A 86 -5.50 -15.35 12.92
N ALA A 87 -5.26 -15.84 11.70
CA ALA A 87 -5.06 -17.25 11.40
C ALA A 87 -3.61 -17.49 10.99
N GLU A 88 -2.86 -18.21 11.81
CA GLU A 88 -1.50 -18.66 11.52
C GLU A 88 -1.55 -20.02 10.84
N VAL A 89 -0.79 -20.20 9.76
CA VAL A 89 -0.77 -21.40 8.94
C VAL A 89 0.67 -21.86 8.76
N TRP A 90 0.99 -23.04 9.28
CA TRP A 90 2.30 -23.68 9.12
C TRP A 90 2.32 -24.60 7.92
N ASN A 91 3.38 -24.50 7.11
CA ASN A 91 3.52 -25.18 5.81
C ASN A 91 2.31 -24.90 4.91
N ALA A 92 1.97 -23.62 4.80
CA ALA A 92 0.84 -23.12 4.04
C ALA A 92 1.00 -23.42 2.55
N ARG A 93 -0.02 -24.03 1.96
CA ARG A 93 -0.13 -24.29 0.53
C ARG A 93 -1.39 -23.61 0.02
N PHE A 94 -1.23 -22.58 -0.80
CA PHE A 94 -2.35 -21.94 -1.48
C PHE A 94 -2.66 -22.73 -2.76
N LYS A 95 -3.93 -23.10 -2.93
CA LYS A 95 -4.42 -23.91 -4.04
C LYS A 95 -5.46 -23.11 -4.83
N ILE A 96 -5.35 -23.16 -6.14
CA ILE A 96 -6.42 -22.75 -7.07
C ILE A 96 -7.06 -24.04 -7.59
N GLY A 97 -8.33 -24.25 -7.27
CA GLY A 97 -8.96 -25.55 -7.43
C GLY A 97 -8.19 -26.62 -6.66
N LYS A 98 -7.70 -27.62 -7.40
CA LYS A 98 -6.92 -28.73 -6.84
C LYS A 98 -5.40 -28.52 -6.92
N VAL A 99 -4.93 -27.51 -7.66
CA VAL A 99 -3.51 -27.30 -7.97
C VAL A 99 -2.88 -26.38 -6.92
N PRO A 100 -1.85 -26.83 -6.18
CA PRO A 100 -1.07 -25.95 -5.32
C PRO A 100 -0.21 -25.01 -6.17
N VAL A 101 -0.35 -23.70 -5.98
CA VAL A 101 0.37 -22.68 -6.76
C VAL A 101 1.41 -21.93 -5.93
N PHE A 102 1.27 -21.92 -4.60
CA PHE A 102 2.21 -21.22 -3.72
C PHE A 102 2.40 -21.98 -2.41
N TYR A 103 3.65 -22.00 -1.92
CA TYR A 103 4.05 -22.61 -0.65
C TYR A 103 4.74 -21.56 0.22
N SER A 104 4.35 -21.50 1.49
CA SER A 104 5.09 -20.76 2.52
C SER A 104 5.28 -21.62 3.77
N PRO A 105 6.49 -21.67 4.35
CA PRO A 105 6.72 -22.34 5.64
C PRO A 105 5.83 -21.78 6.76
N TYR A 106 5.52 -20.48 6.72
CA TYR A 106 4.68 -19.79 7.69
C TYR A 106 3.89 -18.67 7.02
N LEU A 107 2.58 -18.62 7.23
CA LEU A 107 1.70 -17.59 6.69
C LEU A 107 0.73 -17.11 7.76
N GLN A 108 0.62 -15.79 7.92
CA GLN A 108 -0.40 -15.17 8.77
C GLN A 108 -1.48 -14.55 7.88
N LEU A 109 -2.74 -14.91 8.12
CA LEU A 109 -3.90 -14.37 7.43
C LEU A 109 -4.71 -13.53 8.42
N PRO A 110 -4.92 -12.23 8.17
CA PRO A 110 -5.83 -11.43 8.97
C PRO A 110 -7.25 -11.94 8.78
N VAL A 111 -7.92 -12.29 9.88
CA VAL A 111 -9.32 -12.77 9.86
C VAL A 111 -10.32 -11.73 10.35
N GLY A 112 -9.83 -10.58 10.82
CA GLY A 112 -10.60 -9.38 11.20
C GLY A 112 -9.97 -8.09 10.69
N ASN A 113 -10.18 -6.98 11.42
CA ASN A 113 -9.86 -5.62 10.96
C ASN A 113 -8.53 -5.07 11.49
N LYS A 114 -7.87 -5.81 12.40
CA LYS A 114 -6.54 -5.42 12.89
C LYS A 114 -5.50 -5.49 11.77
N ARG A 115 -4.85 -4.36 11.49
CA ARG A 115 -3.74 -4.27 10.52
C ARG A 115 -2.54 -5.09 11.02
N ARG A 116 -1.95 -5.90 10.15
CA ARG A 116 -0.76 -6.72 10.46
C ARG A 116 0.19 -6.74 9.29
N SER A 117 1.48 -6.90 9.59
CA SER A 117 2.53 -7.11 8.60
C SER A 117 2.42 -8.49 7.95
N GLY A 118 2.75 -8.59 6.67
CA GLY A 118 2.75 -9.85 5.93
C GLY A 118 2.88 -9.67 4.43
N PHE A 119 3.07 -10.78 3.73
CA PHE A 119 3.06 -10.79 2.28
C PHE A 119 1.66 -10.53 1.76
N LEU A 120 1.55 -9.59 0.82
CA LEU A 120 0.37 -9.38 0.00
C LEU A 120 0.38 -10.38 -1.17
N ILE A 121 -0.75 -10.49 -1.86
CA ILE A 121 -0.88 -11.38 -3.01
C ILE A 121 0.12 -10.94 -4.09
N PRO A 122 1.02 -11.83 -4.55
CA PRO A 122 1.93 -11.50 -5.63
C PRO A 122 1.16 -11.35 -6.94
N ASN A 123 1.69 -10.54 -7.83
CA ASN A 123 1.16 -10.34 -9.18
C ASN A 123 2.27 -10.61 -10.20
N ALA A 124 1.84 -11.01 -11.40
CA ALA A 124 2.73 -11.21 -12.53
C ALA A 124 2.13 -10.52 -13.77
N LYS A 125 3.00 -9.95 -14.59
CA LYS A 125 2.66 -9.27 -15.84
C LYS A 125 3.63 -9.70 -16.93
N TYR A 126 3.21 -9.58 -18.18
CA TYR A 126 4.09 -9.75 -19.33
C TYR A 126 3.89 -8.58 -20.29
N GLY A 127 4.97 -7.94 -20.71
CA GLY A 127 4.94 -6.80 -21.62
C GLY A 127 6.15 -6.78 -22.57
N SER A 128 6.02 -6.05 -23.67
CA SER A 128 7.10 -5.90 -24.65
C SER A 128 8.32 -5.15 -24.10
N ASN A 129 8.10 -4.20 -23.19
CA ASN A 129 9.17 -3.37 -22.64
C ASN A 129 9.99 -4.12 -21.57
N ASN A 130 9.32 -4.59 -20.51
CA ASN A 130 9.99 -5.17 -19.34
C ASN A 130 10.12 -6.71 -19.39
N GLY A 131 9.50 -7.36 -20.38
CA GLY A 131 9.44 -8.81 -20.49
C GLY A 131 8.46 -9.41 -19.48
N PHE A 132 8.85 -10.50 -18.83
CA PHE A 132 8.10 -11.06 -17.71
C PHE A 132 8.39 -10.26 -16.42
N GLU A 133 7.34 -9.91 -15.71
CA GLU A 133 7.35 -9.09 -14.50
C GLU A 133 6.72 -9.89 -13.34
N PHE A 134 7.37 -9.89 -12.18
CA PHE A 134 6.85 -10.51 -10.96
C PHE A 134 7.05 -9.56 -9.77
N MET A 135 5.97 -9.23 -9.05
CA MET A 135 6.07 -8.41 -7.85
C MET A 135 5.57 -9.18 -6.62
N LEU A 136 6.31 -9.05 -5.52
CA LEU A 136 6.01 -9.69 -4.24
C LEU A 136 5.89 -8.66 -3.10
N PRO A 137 4.75 -7.96 -2.99
CA PRO A 137 4.61 -6.90 -2.02
C PRO A 137 4.61 -7.44 -0.58
N TYR A 138 5.42 -6.85 0.29
CA TYR A 138 5.43 -7.11 1.73
C TYR A 138 4.93 -5.87 2.47
N TYR A 139 3.77 -6.00 3.11
CA TYR A 139 3.20 -4.95 3.95
C TYR A 139 3.79 -5.02 5.35
N TRP A 140 4.20 -3.88 5.88
CA TRP A 140 4.78 -3.71 7.20
C TRP A 140 3.97 -2.67 7.99
N ASN A 141 3.19 -3.16 8.96
CA ASN A 141 2.50 -2.29 9.91
C ASN A 141 3.50 -1.88 11.01
N ILE A 142 3.94 -0.62 11.01
CA ILE A 142 4.94 -0.09 11.94
C ILE A 142 4.26 0.40 13.22
N ALA A 143 3.20 1.20 13.07
CA ALA A 143 2.37 1.69 14.17
C ALA A 143 0.95 2.00 13.68
N PRO A 144 -0.02 2.29 14.56
CA PRO A 144 -1.41 2.59 14.14
C PRO A 144 -1.55 3.71 13.10
N ASN A 145 -0.57 4.63 13.04
CA ASN A 145 -0.56 5.79 12.16
C ASN A 145 0.60 5.79 11.15
N PHE A 146 1.37 4.72 11.05
CA PHE A 146 2.47 4.57 10.09
C PHE A 146 2.51 3.14 9.52
N ASP A 147 2.55 3.02 8.20
CA ASP A 147 2.83 1.75 7.55
C ASP A 147 3.75 1.90 6.34
N ALA A 148 4.37 0.79 5.96
CA ALA A 148 5.24 0.70 4.80
C ALA A 148 4.88 -0.52 3.96
N THR A 149 5.13 -0.46 2.66
CA THR A 149 5.07 -1.61 1.74
C THR A 149 6.36 -1.66 0.96
N ILE A 150 7.06 -2.80 1.04
CA ILE A 150 8.29 -3.05 0.30
C ILE A 150 7.96 -4.08 -0.78
N THR A 151 8.16 -3.73 -2.03
CA THR A 151 7.80 -4.57 -3.17
C THR A 151 9.05 -4.81 -4.03
N PRO A 152 9.66 -6.00 -3.94
CA PRO A 152 10.60 -6.47 -4.95
C PRO A 152 9.82 -6.67 -6.25
N HIS A 153 10.21 -5.95 -7.28
CA HIS A 153 9.65 -6.00 -8.62
C HIS A 153 10.72 -6.51 -9.58
N TYR A 154 10.61 -7.78 -9.95
CA TYR A 154 11.56 -8.42 -10.87
C TYR A 154 11.07 -8.27 -12.31
N MET A 155 11.92 -7.71 -13.17
CA MET A 155 11.68 -7.53 -14.61
C MET A 155 12.75 -8.30 -15.40
N THR A 156 12.33 -9.26 -16.23
CA THR A 156 13.26 -10.15 -16.94
C THR A 156 14.19 -9.40 -17.90
N ASN A 157 13.75 -8.31 -18.52
CA ASN A 157 14.62 -7.55 -19.44
C ASN A 157 15.55 -6.61 -18.66
N ARG A 158 15.05 -5.91 -17.63
CA ARG A 158 15.76 -4.82 -16.96
C ARG A 158 16.57 -5.26 -15.73
N GLY A 159 15.93 -5.88 -14.74
CA GLY A 159 16.56 -6.24 -13.47
C GLY A 159 15.57 -6.29 -12.29
N LEU A 160 16.10 -6.27 -11.07
CA LEU A 160 15.29 -6.23 -9.83
C LEU A 160 15.17 -4.79 -9.34
N GLN A 161 13.95 -4.26 -9.33
CA GLN A 161 13.60 -2.98 -8.74
C GLN A 161 13.04 -3.19 -7.32
N TRP A 162 13.35 -2.26 -6.42
CA TRP A 162 12.78 -2.18 -5.08
C TRP A 162 11.85 -0.98 -5.01
N GLN A 163 10.55 -1.23 -4.88
CA GLN A 163 9.54 -0.17 -4.71
C GLN A 163 9.17 -0.08 -3.23
N ASN A 164 9.40 1.08 -2.62
CA ASN A 164 9.16 1.31 -1.20
C ASN A 164 8.10 2.38 -1.05
N GLU A 165 6.94 2.04 -0.48
CA GLU A 165 5.86 2.98 -0.19
C GLU A 165 5.76 3.14 1.33
N PHE A 166 5.76 4.38 1.83
CA PHE A 166 5.59 4.69 3.24
C PHE A 166 4.42 5.66 3.40
N ARG A 167 3.44 5.29 4.22
CA ARG A 167 2.26 6.12 4.48
C ARG A 167 2.20 6.49 5.94
N TYR A 168 1.81 7.73 6.19
CA TYR A 168 1.71 8.26 7.53
C TYR A 168 0.44 9.09 7.71
N LEU A 169 -0.03 9.11 8.95
CA LEU A 169 -1.08 9.98 9.42
C LEU A 169 -0.58 10.71 10.67
N LEU A 170 -0.44 12.03 10.56
CA LEU A 170 0.04 12.91 11.61
C LEU A 170 -0.98 14.04 11.85
N GLN A 171 -0.84 14.78 12.95
CA GLN A 171 -1.63 16.00 13.18
C GLN A 171 -1.59 17.00 12.01
N PRO A 172 -0.43 17.32 11.39
CA PRO A 172 -0.38 18.19 10.23
C PRO A 172 -1.04 17.64 8.98
N GLY A 173 -1.37 16.34 8.92
CA GLY A 173 -2.02 15.74 7.75
C GLY A 173 -1.66 14.29 7.50
N LEU A 174 -2.19 13.78 6.39
CA LEU A 174 -1.81 12.48 5.84
C LEU A 174 -0.75 12.67 4.75
N GLY A 175 0.08 11.66 4.55
CA GLY A 175 1.02 11.68 3.44
C GLY A 175 1.52 10.30 3.04
N THR A 176 2.06 10.27 1.83
CA THR A 176 2.66 9.10 1.20
C THR A 176 4.01 9.52 0.64
N MET A 177 5.05 8.78 1.01
CA MET A 177 6.35 8.83 0.37
C MET A 177 6.53 7.54 -0.42
N ALA A 178 7.12 7.63 -1.60
CA ALA A 178 7.54 6.46 -2.35
C ALA A 178 8.97 6.62 -2.86
N PHE A 179 9.73 5.54 -2.78
CA PHE A 179 11.08 5.46 -3.28
C PHE A 179 11.27 4.16 -4.05
N ASP A 180 11.39 4.29 -5.37
CA ASP A 180 11.64 3.18 -6.27
C ASP A 180 13.12 3.22 -6.66
N TRP A 181 13.79 2.07 -6.60
CA TRP A 181 15.22 1.97 -6.90
C TRP A 181 15.52 0.72 -7.73
N LEU A 182 16.09 0.94 -8.91
CA LEU A 182 16.59 -0.08 -9.82
C LEU A 182 18.11 0.09 -9.93
N PRO A 183 18.92 -0.80 -9.30
CA PRO A 183 20.38 -0.61 -9.22
C PRO A 183 21.12 -0.74 -10.56
N SER A 184 20.58 -1.50 -11.51
CA SER A 184 21.12 -1.65 -12.87
C SER A 184 19.96 -1.97 -13.80
N ASP A 185 19.88 -1.24 -14.92
CA ASP A 185 18.88 -1.42 -15.96
C ASP A 185 19.56 -1.79 -17.28
N ARG A 186 19.48 -3.08 -17.65
CA ARG A 186 20.14 -3.62 -18.84
C ARG A 186 19.58 -3.11 -20.16
N GLU A 187 18.31 -2.68 -20.21
CA GLU A 187 17.77 -2.09 -21.44
C GLU A 187 18.21 -0.63 -21.55
N TYR A 188 18.24 0.10 -20.43
CA TYR A 188 18.74 1.47 -20.41
C TYR A 188 20.23 1.56 -20.83
N GLU A 189 21.07 0.64 -20.34
CA GLU A 189 22.49 0.51 -20.74
C GLU A 189 22.64 0.26 -22.25
N LYS A 190 21.79 -0.58 -22.85
CA LYS A 190 21.85 -0.83 -24.30
C LYS A 190 21.48 0.40 -25.12
N ASP A 191 20.45 1.13 -24.70
CA ASP A 191 19.89 2.25 -25.45
C ASP A 191 20.75 3.52 -25.34
N HIS A 192 21.44 3.72 -24.22
CA HIS A 192 22.18 4.95 -23.91
C HIS A 192 23.71 4.77 -23.91
N GLY A 193 24.21 3.58 -24.28
CA GLY A 193 25.63 3.24 -24.32
C GLY A 193 26.18 2.80 -22.95
N ASP A 194 27.48 2.53 -22.89
CA ASP A 194 28.20 2.09 -21.67
C ASP A 194 28.28 3.27 -20.66
N VAL A 195 27.13 3.63 -20.08
CA VAL A 195 27.02 4.69 -19.08
C VAL A 195 27.50 4.14 -17.74
N ASP A 196 28.43 4.83 -17.08
CA ASP A 196 28.94 4.47 -15.74
C ASP A 196 27.83 4.40 -14.67
N ASP A 197 26.61 4.88 -14.96
CA ASP A 197 25.47 4.83 -14.06
C ASP A 197 24.15 4.47 -14.76
N SER A 198 23.78 3.19 -14.68
CA SER A 198 22.48 2.67 -15.11
C SER A 198 21.43 2.61 -14.01
N LYS A 199 21.70 3.27 -12.87
CA LYS A 199 20.77 3.32 -11.74
C LYS A 199 19.58 4.19 -12.10
N ARG A 200 18.38 3.64 -11.93
CA ARG A 200 17.13 4.38 -12.12
C ARG A 200 16.37 4.45 -10.82
N TRP A 201 15.80 5.62 -10.53
CA TRP A 201 15.09 5.82 -9.28
C TRP A 201 13.99 6.87 -9.42
N LEU A 202 12.98 6.72 -8.58
CA LEU A 202 11.91 7.69 -8.40
C LEU A 202 11.79 7.99 -6.91
N PHE A 203 11.63 9.27 -6.59
CA PHE A 203 11.21 9.72 -5.29
C PHE A 203 9.93 10.54 -5.43
N TYR A 204 8.90 10.12 -4.70
CA TYR A 204 7.61 10.79 -4.62
C TYR A 204 7.31 11.14 -3.17
N TRP A 205 6.76 12.32 -2.94
CA TRP A 205 6.20 12.72 -1.66
C TRP A 205 4.93 13.55 -1.87
N GLY A 206 3.80 12.94 -1.52
CA GLY A 206 2.51 13.60 -1.42
C GLY A 206 2.15 13.84 0.04
N HIS A 207 1.80 15.07 0.39
CA HIS A 207 1.28 15.40 1.71
C HIS A 207 0.12 16.39 1.57
N ASN A 208 -0.95 16.15 2.32
CA ASN A 208 -2.06 17.06 2.43
C ASN A 208 -2.58 17.06 3.87
N GLY A 209 -2.76 18.24 4.43
CA GLY A 209 -3.48 18.35 5.68
C GLY A 209 -3.80 19.76 6.12
N VAL A 210 -4.80 19.82 7.00
CA VAL A 210 -5.28 21.03 7.64
C VAL A 210 -5.17 20.82 9.13
N MET A 211 -4.37 21.65 9.80
CA MET A 211 -4.14 21.58 11.24
C MET A 211 -4.81 22.75 11.93
N ASN A 212 -5.57 22.47 12.99
CA ASN A 212 -6.31 23.46 13.77
C ASN A 212 -7.23 24.36 12.90
N GLN A 213 -7.76 23.82 11.79
CA GLN A 213 -8.64 24.50 10.83
C GLN A 213 -8.02 25.69 10.05
N VAL A 214 -6.86 26.20 10.47
CA VAL A 214 -6.23 27.40 9.89
C VAL A 214 -4.94 27.11 9.12
N TRP A 215 -4.11 26.19 9.61
CA TRP A 215 -2.85 25.84 8.97
C TRP A 215 -3.09 24.84 7.85
N ARG A 216 -2.53 25.08 6.68
CA ARG A 216 -2.63 24.23 5.49
C ARG A 216 -1.24 23.82 5.05
N PHE A 217 -0.99 22.51 5.00
CA PHE A 217 0.26 21.93 4.54
C PHE A 217 0.00 21.12 3.27
N ASN A 218 0.72 21.43 2.19
CA ASN A 218 0.67 20.63 0.98
C ASN A 218 2.07 20.40 0.41
N VAL A 219 2.36 19.15 0.07
CA VAL A 219 3.56 18.74 -0.66
C VAL A 219 3.11 17.90 -1.84
N ASP A 220 3.61 18.26 -3.02
CA ASP A 220 3.45 17.53 -4.26
C ASP A 220 4.82 17.49 -4.92
N TYR A 221 5.63 16.51 -4.53
CA TYR A 221 7.01 16.38 -4.94
C TYR A 221 7.24 15.08 -5.68
N THR A 222 7.66 15.17 -6.93
CA THR A 222 8.09 14.05 -7.75
C THR A 222 9.44 14.38 -8.36
N LYS A 223 10.39 13.44 -8.24
CA LYS A 223 11.69 13.53 -8.88
C LYS A 223 12.12 12.16 -9.37
N VAL A 224 12.63 12.12 -10.58
CA VAL A 224 13.11 10.89 -11.22
C VAL A 224 14.56 11.04 -11.66
N SER A 225 15.26 9.92 -11.79
CA SER A 225 16.65 9.83 -12.25
C SER A 225 16.85 10.43 -13.64
N ASP A 226 15.94 10.11 -14.57
CA ASP A 226 16.08 10.38 -15.99
C ASP A 226 14.73 10.75 -16.64
N PRO A 227 14.74 11.47 -17.77
CA PRO A 227 13.51 11.88 -18.48
C PRO A 227 12.65 10.73 -19.01
N TYR A 228 13.21 9.52 -19.15
CA TYR A 228 12.53 8.36 -19.73
C TYR A 228 11.88 7.47 -18.67
N TYR A 229 11.99 7.81 -17.38
CA TYR A 229 11.55 6.98 -16.26
C TYR A 229 10.10 6.49 -16.44
N PHE A 230 9.15 7.41 -16.65
CA PHE A 230 7.73 7.05 -16.80
C PHE A 230 7.38 6.45 -18.15
N THR A 231 8.24 6.56 -19.15
CA THR A 231 8.10 5.86 -20.43
C THR A 231 8.41 4.37 -20.27
N ASP A 232 9.36 4.06 -19.39
CA ASP A 232 9.92 2.72 -19.25
C ASP A 232 9.36 1.92 -18.07
N LEU A 233 9.20 2.57 -16.93
CA LEU A 233 8.91 1.96 -15.64
C LEU A 233 7.52 2.38 -15.17
N ASP A 234 6.68 1.37 -14.93
CA ASP A 234 5.34 1.58 -14.38
C ASP A 234 5.43 2.12 -12.95
N SER A 235 4.68 3.18 -12.66
CA SER A 235 4.52 3.71 -11.32
C SER A 235 3.09 4.20 -11.10
N LYS A 236 2.63 4.24 -9.85
CA LYS A 236 1.35 4.88 -9.48
C LYS A 236 1.44 6.40 -9.44
N TYR A 237 2.67 6.94 -9.42
CA TYR A 237 2.96 8.33 -9.13
C TYR A 237 3.27 9.18 -10.38
N GLY A 238 3.16 8.58 -11.57
CA GLY A 238 3.31 9.25 -12.85
C GLY A 238 2.97 8.31 -14.00
N SER A 239 2.89 8.85 -15.21
CA SER A 239 2.44 8.18 -16.42
C SER A 239 3.34 8.52 -17.62
N THR A 240 3.32 7.68 -18.64
CA THR A 240 4.02 7.90 -19.93
C THR A 240 3.58 9.19 -20.64
N THR A 241 2.40 9.70 -20.30
CA THR A 241 1.83 10.95 -20.85
C THR A 241 2.38 12.20 -20.20
N ASP A 242 3.09 12.08 -19.09
CA ASP A 242 3.55 13.23 -18.33
C ASP A 242 4.74 13.87 -19.05
N GLY A 243 4.64 15.17 -19.33
CA GLY A 243 5.74 15.94 -19.92
C GLY A 243 6.70 16.56 -18.91
N TYR A 244 6.38 16.50 -17.62
CA TYR A 244 7.19 17.02 -16.54
C TYR A 244 6.78 16.42 -15.18
N ALA A 245 7.70 16.41 -14.22
CA ALA A 245 7.41 16.15 -12.80
C ALA A 245 7.32 17.46 -12.00
N THR A 246 6.35 17.49 -11.08
CA THR A 246 6.06 18.65 -10.22
C THR A 246 6.84 18.54 -8.91
N GLN A 247 7.43 19.65 -8.46
CA GLN A 247 8.17 19.75 -7.20
C GLN A 247 7.68 20.98 -6.44
N LYS A 248 6.62 20.80 -5.67
CA LYS A 248 5.91 21.88 -4.98
C LYS A 248 5.81 21.62 -3.49
N PHE A 249 6.18 22.64 -2.73
CA PHE A 249 5.98 22.71 -1.29
C PHE A 249 5.16 23.95 -0.98
N SER A 250 4.16 23.84 -0.12
CA SER A 250 3.40 25.01 0.33
C SER A 250 2.97 24.87 1.78
N VAL A 251 3.12 25.97 2.50
CA VAL A 251 2.58 26.17 3.83
C VAL A 251 1.73 27.43 3.80
N GLY A 252 0.51 27.31 4.30
CA GLY A 252 -0.43 28.42 4.36
C GLY A 252 -1.07 28.55 5.73
N TYR A 253 -1.48 29.76 6.03
CA TYR A 253 -2.37 30.10 7.13
C TYR A 253 -3.57 30.81 6.53
N ALA A 254 -4.78 30.30 6.74
CA ALA A 254 -5.98 31.02 6.35
C ALA A 254 -6.97 31.05 7.51
N ASP A 255 -7.38 32.26 7.83
CA ASP A 255 -8.43 32.61 8.79
C ASP A 255 -9.63 33.19 8.03
N GLU A 256 -10.65 33.68 8.72
CA GLU A 256 -11.89 34.18 8.09
C GLU A 256 -11.64 35.37 7.15
N ASN A 257 -10.78 36.31 7.54
CA ASN A 257 -10.61 37.59 6.85
C ASN A 257 -9.28 37.72 6.11
N TRP A 258 -8.38 36.73 6.20
CA TRP A 258 -7.10 36.81 5.51
C TRP A 258 -6.47 35.44 5.33
N ASP A 259 -5.66 35.32 4.29
CA ASP A 259 -4.81 34.16 4.07
C ASP A 259 -3.42 34.57 3.58
N ALA A 260 -2.44 33.77 4.00
CA ALA A 260 -1.06 33.88 3.59
C ALA A 260 -0.57 32.49 3.19
N THR A 261 -0.01 32.35 1.99
CA THR A 261 0.58 31.11 1.52
C THR A 261 2.01 31.36 1.06
N LEU A 262 2.94 30.64 1.66
CA LEU A 262 4.33 30.55 1.21
C LEU A 262 4.52 29.25 0.44
N ALA A 263 4.96 29.35 -0.81
CA ALA A 263 5.17 28.19 -1.67
C ALA A 263 6.53 28.22 -2.37
N SER A 264 7.09 27.04 -2.59
CA SER A 264 8.21 26.82 -3.51
C SER A 264 7.71 25.95 -4.65
N LYS A 265 7.96 26.35 -5.90
CA LYS A 265 7.50 25.63 -7.10
C LYS A 265 8.66 25.43 -8.06
N GLN A 266 8.90 24.17 -8.41
CA GLN A 266 9.89 23.73 -9.38
C GLN A 266 9.29 22.63 -10.25
N PHE A 267 9.84 22.48 -11.46
CA PHE A 267 9.41 21.47 -12.43
C PHE A 267 10.65 20.78 -13.02
N GLN A 268 10.56 19.48 -13.24
CA GLN A 268 11.54 18.69 -13.99
C GLN A 268 10.92 18.34 -15.35
N ILE A 269 11.37 18.98 -16.43
CA ILE A 269 10.81 18.75 -17.77
C ILE A 269 11.38 17.44 -18.36
N PHE A 270 10.51 16.61 -18.92
CA PHE A 270 10.87 15.38 -19.62
C PHE A 270 10.96 15.64 -21.12
N SER A 271 12.07 16.24 -21.57
CA SER A 271 12.33 16.39 -23.02
C SER A 271 13.76 15.98 -23.34
N GLY A 272 13.92 15.06 -24.29
CA GLY A 272 15.22 14.60 -24.77
C GLY A 272 15.93 15.55 -25.75
N ALA A 273 15.23 16.56 -26.28
CA ALA A 273 15.76 17.47 -27.32
C ALA A 273 15.32 18.94 -27.16
N GLY A 274 14.70 19.30 -26.04
CA GLY A 274 14.13 20.62 -25.79
C GLY A 274 14.85 21.39 -24.67
N ASN A 275 14.59 22.70 -24.64
CA ASN A 275 15.09 23.60 -23.60
C ASN A 275 14.53 23.18 -22.24
N GLN A 276 15.37 22.58 -21.37
CA GLN A 276 14.99 22.14 -20.02
C GLN A 276 14.82 23.31 -19.03
N ASN A 277 14.93 24.55 -19.52
CA ASN A 277 14.82 25.77 -18.72
C ASN A 277 13.36 26.04 -18.30
N ALA A 278 12.95 25.44 -17.19
CA ALA A 278 11.76 25.83 -16.45
C ALA A 278 12.09 26.91 -15.42
N TYR A 279 11.33 28.00 -15.41
CA TYR A 279 11.38 28.95 -14.29
C TYR A 279 10.93 28.29 -12.99
N ARG A 280 11.50 28.73 -11.87
CA ARG A 280 11.14 28.28 -10.53
C ARG A 280 10.70 29.48 -9.69
N ALA A 281 9.77 29.25 -8.78
CA ALA A 281 9.36 30.25 -7.81
C ALA A 281 9.94 29.88 -6.44
N GLN A 282 10.93 30.64 -5.96
CA GLN A 282 11.69 30.33 -4.74
C GLN A 282 12.02 31.59 -3.93
N PRO A 283 11.22 31.94 -2.90
CA PRO A 283 9.85 31.50 -2.66
C PRO A 283 8.81 32.39 -3.39
N GLN A 284 7.58 31.90 -3.48
CA GLN A 284 6.38 32.68 -3.79
C GLN A 284 5.60 32.94 -2.51
N LEU A 285 5.28 34.19 -2.23
CA LEU A 285 4.40 34.58 -1.14
C LEU A 285 3.11 35.17 -1.73
N ASP A 286 1.99 34.53 -1.44
CA ASP A 286 0.65 34.99 -1.80
C ASP A 286 -0.04 35.47 -0.51
N LEU A 287 -0.58 36.70 -0.52
CA LEU A 287 -1.30 37.33 0.59
C LEU A 287 -2.64 37.84 0.09
N ASN A 288 -3.71 37.44 0.76
CA ASN A 288 -5.07 37.93 0.50
C ASN A 288 -5.69 38.44 1.81
N TYR A 289 -6.41 39.55 1.70
CA TYR A 289 -7.21 40.13 2.78
C TYR A 289 -8.62 40.40 2.27
N TYR A 290 -9.60 39.92 3.03
CA TYR A 290 -11.02 40.03 2.75
C TYR A 290 -11.66 40.89 3.82
N LYS A 291 -12.41 41.90 3.39
CA LYS A 291 -13.22 42.73 4.27
C LYS A 291 -14.58 42.96 3.65
N SER A 292 -15.54 42.19 4.10
CA SER A 292 -16.97 42.48 3.91
C SER A 292 -17.35 43.61 4.88
N ASP A 293 -18.28 44.49 4.49
CA ASP A 293 -18.79 45.64 5.29
C ASP A 293 -17.97 46.94 5.23
N ILE A 294 -17.54 47.39 4.05
CA ILE A 294 -17.18 48.80 3.81
C ILE A 294 -18.37 49.54 3.18
N GLY A 295 -19.42 49.79 3.97
CA GLY A 295 -20.62 50.47 3.48
C GLY A 295 -21.37 49.65 2.41
N PRO A 296 -21.88 50.25 1.31
CA PRO A 296 -22.55 49.52 0.23
C PRO A 296 -21.58 48.83 -0.75
N PHE A 297 -20.27 48.82 -0.46
CA PHE A 297 -19.24 48.30 -1.37
C PHE A 297 -18.53 47.11 -0.73
N ASP A 298 -18.61 45.96 -1.39
CA ASP A 298 -17.70 44.84 -1.16
C ASP A 298 -16.43 45.05 -1.97
N PHE A 299 -15.27 45.04 -1.33
CA PHE A 299 -13.96 45.06 -2.00
C PHE A 299 -13.37 43.65 -1.99
N PRO A 300 -13.52 42.85 -3.06
CA PRO A 300 -13.22 41.44 -2.98
C PRO A 300 -11.72 41.13 -2.88
N HIS A 301 -10.82 42.01 -3.37
CA HIS A 301 -9.40 41.71 -3.56
C HIS A 301 -8.48 42.94 -3.37
N LEU A 302 -7.65 42.92 -2.31
CA LEU A 302 -6.37 43.63 -2.28
C LEU A 302 -5.26 42.58 -2.36
N ARG A 303 -4.66 42.39 -3.54
CA ARG A 303 -3.52 41.48 -3.75
C ARG A 303 -2.20 42.27 -3.80
N PRO A 304 -1.44 42.38 -2.71
CA PRO A 304 -0.02 42.73 -2.82
C PRO A 304 0.76 41.49 -3.27
N GLY A 305 0.85 41.26 -4.58
CA GLY A 305 1.63 40.16 -5.15
C GLY A 305 3.09 40.56 -5.37
N CYS A 306 4.00 40.20 -4.45
CA CYS A 306 5.44 40.21 -4.72
C CYS A 306 5.87 38.82 -5.21
N GLN A 307 6.07 38.67 -6.52
CA GLN A 307 6.64 37.45 -7.11
C GLN A 307 8.10 37.72 -7.51
N LEU A 308 9.04 37.07 -6.82
CA LEU A 308 10.45 37.07 -7.19
C LEU A 308 10.73 35.82 -8.04
N TYR A 309 11.02 36.02 -9.32
CA TYR A 309 11.42 34.94 -10.24
C TYR A 309 12.94 34.92 -10.37
N GLN A 310 13.56 33.77 -10.15
CA GLN A 310 14.99 33.55 -10.44
C GLN A 310 15.14 32.57 -11.61
N ARG A 311 16.05 32.90 -12.55
CA ARG A 311 16.42 32.08 -13.71
C ARG A 311 17.70 31.29 -13.38
N GLN A 312 17.81 30.03 -13.79
CA GLN A 312 19.09 29.31 -13.71
C GLN A 312 20.10 29.85 -14.75
N PRO A 313 21.38 30.04 -14.38
CA PRO A 313 22.50 30.02 -15.32
C PRO A 313 22.92 28.57 -15.62
N GLU A 314 23.65 28.42 -16.74
CA GLU A 314 24.14 27.16 -17.34
C GLU A 314 24.87 26.21 -16.38
#